data_AF-A0A2V5LTW1-F1
#
_entry.id   AF-A0A2V5LTW1-F1
#
_cell.length_a   1.000
_cell.length_b   1.000
_cell.length_c   1.000
_cell.angle_alpha   90.00
_cell.angle_beta   90.00
_cell.angle_gamma   90.00
#
_symmetry.space_group_name_H-M   'P 1'
#
loop_
_entity.id
_entity.type
_entity.pdbx_description
1 polymer ?
#
loop_
_entity_poly.entity_id
_entity_poly.type
_entity_poly.pdbx_seq_one_letter_code
_entity_poly.pdbx_strand_id
1 'polypeptide(L)'
;MIVIRLLLVRRSPSDVVEFVCRPTSKGPNLPTRYLWADDAQESPADGGSFLMRDVFGRTDLATRCVGFIRNVAPSPDAGFGYPSPWAHVPVYLVTGEAQPVVDGDWFSAERGLAGLSERH
;
A
#
# COMPACT_ATOMS: atom_id res chain seq x y z
N MET A 1 -2.66 -13.02 -8.43
CA MET A 1 -1.85 -11.96 -7.81
C MET A 1 -2.51 -11.53 -6.51
N ILE A 2 -1.81 -11.64 -5.38
CA ILE A 2 -2.20 -11.05 -4.09
C ILE A 2 -1.44 -9.73 -3.94
N VAL A 3 -2.06 -8.71 -3.40
CA VAL A 3 -1.41 -7.41 -3.16
C VAL A 3 -1.56 -7.05 -1.70
N ILE A 4 -0.46 -6.64 -1.08
CA ILE A 4 -0.43 -6.20 0.32
C ILE A 4 0.00 -4.75 0.33
N ARG A 5 -0.76 -3.90 1.05
CA ARG A 5 -0.45 -2.49 1.23
C ARG A 5 -0.24 -2.16 2.69
N LEU A 6 0.78 -1.37 2.96
CA LEU A 6 0.98 -0.75 4.27
C LEU A 6 0.45 0.67 4.26
N LEU A 7 -0.26 1.00 5.33
CA LEU A 7 -0.63 2.35 5.68
C LEU A 7 0.18 2.73 6.91
N LEU A 8 1.12 3.66 6.72
CA LEU A 8 1.79 4.32 7.83
C LEU A 8 1.23 5.73 7.94
N VAL A 9 0.84 6.10 9.16
CA VAL A 9 0.23 7.39 9.46
C VAL A 9 1.07 8.10 10.51
N ARG A 10 1.22 9.41 10.35
CA ARG A 10 1.76 10.29 11.39
C ARG A 10 0.91 11.54 11.50
N ARG A 11 1.14 12.31 12.56
CA ARG A 11 0.71 13.71 12.64
C ARG A 11 1.89 14.60 12.29
N SER A 12 1.68 15.56 11.40
CA SER A 12 2.67 16.60 11.10
C SER A 12 2.77 17.59 12.28
N PRO A 13 3.80 18.47 12.31
CA PRO A 13 3.89 19.52 13.32
C PRO A 13 2.68 20.46 13.36
N SER A 14 1.92 20.56 12.26
CA SER A 14 0.69 21.35 12.15
C SER A 14 -0.58 20.55 12.50
N ASP A 15 -0.43 19.40 13.16
CA ASP A 15 -1.50 18.48 13.57
C ASP A 15 -2.33 17.86 12.43
N VAL A 16 -1.80 17.89 11.20
CA VAL A 16 -2.42 17.26 10.04
C VAL A 16 -2.05 15.78 9.99
N VAL A 17 -3.04 14.93 9.76
CA VAL A 17 -2.82 13.50 9.53
C VAL A 17 -2.21 13.29 8.15
N GLU A 18 -1.03 12.69 8.12
CA GLU A 18 -0.29 12.38 6.91
C GLU A 18 -0.04 10.88 6.77
N PHE A 19 0.08 10.41 5.54
CA PHE A 19 0.47 9.03 5.24
C PHE A 19 1.60 8.98 4.22
N VAL A 20 2.43 7.95 4.30
CA VAL A 20 3.57 7.80 3.37
C VAL A 20 3.12 7.20 2.04
N CYS A 21 3.57 7.81 0.95
CA CYS A 21 3.47 7.27 -0.40
C CYS A 21 4.85 7.16 -1.03
N ARG A 22 5.04 6.12 -1.83
CA ARG A 22 6.23 5.90 -2.64
C ARG A 22 5.96 6.30 -4.09
N PRO A 23 6.95 6.84 -4.81
CA PRO A 23 6.83 7.07 -6.24
C PRO A 23 6.69 5.73 -6.98
N THR A 24 5.79 5.68 -7.95
CA THR A 24 5.66 4.55 -8.89
C THR A 24 5.49 5.08 -10.31
N SER A 25 5.62 4.20 -11.32
CA SER A 25 5.36 4.56 -12.72
C SER A 25 3.94 5.05 -13.00
N LYS A 26 2.98 4.78 -12.08
CA LYS A 26 1.58 5.24 -12.16
C LYS A 26 1.29 6.39 -11.18
N GLY A 27 2.34 7.03 -10.66
CA GLY A 27 2.27 8.09 -9.66
C GLY A 27 2.43 7.58 -8.22
N PRO A 28 2.34 8.47 -7.21
CA PRO A 28 2.49 8.11 -5.81
C PRO A 28 1.46 7.06 -5.38
N ASN A 29 1.91 6.05 -4.63
CA ASN A 29 1.07 4.97 -4.10
C ASN A 29 1.55 4.53 -2.71
N LEU A 30 0.68 3.89 -1.92
CA LEU A 30 1.09 3.29 -0.65
C LEU A 30 2.22 2.27 -0.88
N PRO A 31 3.12 2.07 0.11
CA PRO A 31 4.04 0.94 0.07
C PRO A 31 3.28 -0.35 -0.21
N THR A 32 3.63 -1.01 -1.31
CA THR A 32 2.85 -2.11 -1.89
C THR A 32 3.79 -3.24 -2.27
N ARG A 33 3.43 -4.48 -1.92
CA ARG A 33 4.05 -5.70 -2.47
C ARG A 33 3.04 -6.47 -3.30
N TYR A 34 3.50 -6.91 -4.47
CA TYR A 34 2.76 -7.80 -5.36
C TYR A 34 3.30 -9.21 -5.17
N LEU A 35 2.39 -10.16 -4.92
CA LEU A 35 2.69 -11.58 -4.83
C LEU A 35 2.08 -12.24 -6.07
N TRP A 36 2.92 -12.70 -6.98
CA TRP A 36 2.49 -13.50 -8.12
C TRP A 36 2.35 -14.96 -7.69
N ALA A 37 1.34 -15.65 -8.22
CA ALA A 37 1.04 -17.03 -7.84
C ALA A 37 2.07 -18.04 -8.40
N ASP A 38 2.88 -17.59 -9.37
CA ASP A 38 3.71 -18.44 -10.22
C ASP A 38 5.15 -18.51 -9.71
N ASP A 39 5.55 -17.58 -8.83
CA ASP A 39 6.82 -17.61 -8.11
C ASP A 39 6.62 -18.32 -6.77
N ALA A 40 7.27 -19.47 -6.60
CA ALA A 40 7.41 -20.27 -5.38
C ALA A 40 6.67 -19.73 -4.12
N GLN A 41 5.37 -20.07 -3.99
CA GLN A 41 4.52 -19.96 -2.78
C GLN A 41 4.95 -18.91 -1.72
N GLU A 42 5.10 -17.63 -2.08
CA GLU A 42 5.14 -16.59 -1.05
C GLU A 42 3.75 -16.49 -0.41
N SER A 43 3.63 -16.87 0.87
CA SER A 43 2.38 -16.68 1.58
C SER A 43 2.11 -15.18 1.80
N PRO A 44 0.86 -14.77 2.02
CA PRO A 44 0.57 -13.39 2.42
C PRO A 44 1.34 -12.94 3.65
N ALA A 45 1.64 -13.85 4.59
CA ALA A 45 2.43 -13.53 5.78
C ALA A 45 3.89 -13.23 5.43
N ASP A 46 4.48 -13.98 4.50
CA ASP A 46 5.83 -13.74 4.00
C ASP A 46 5.89 -12.40 3.25
N GLY A 47 4.91 -12.16 2.37
CA GLY A 47 4.79 -10.91 1.63
C GLY A 47 4.67 -9.68 2.55
N GLY A 48 3.87 -9.79 3.62
CA GLY A 48 3.79 -8.77 4.65
C GLY A 48 5.13 -8.55 5.33
N SER A 49 5.80 -9.62 5.75
CA SER A 49 7.13 -9.54 6.40
C SER A 49 8.19 -8.92 5.49
N PHE A 50 8.22 -9.26 4.21
CA PHE A 50 9.13 -8.65 3.25
C PHE A 50 8.84 -7.16 3.04
N LEU A 51 7.57 -6.78 2.93
CA LEU A 51 7.19 -5.39 2.78
C LEU A 51 7.54 -4.57 4.03
N MET A 52 7.37 -5.14 5.23
CA MET A 52 7.79 -4.50 6.49
C MET A 52 9.32 -4.32 6.54
N ARG A 53 10.08 -5.35 6.14
CA ARG A 53 11.54 -5.27 6.07
C ARG A 53 12.01 -4.24 5.05
N ASP A 54 11.37 -4.18 3.88
CA ASP A 54 11.64 -3.16 2.86
C ASP A 54 11.43 -1.76 3.44
N VAL A 55 10.26 -1.49 4.02
CA VAL A 55 9.88 -0.15 4.47
C VAL A 55 10.58 0.30 5.75
N PHE A 56 10.83 -0.60 6.70
CA PHE A 56 11.31 -0.26 8.05
C PHE A 56 12.65 -0.91 8.44
N GLY A 57 13.21 -1.78 7.60
CA GLY A 57 14.39 -2.58 7.96
C GLY A 57 14.12 -3.67 9.01
N ARG A 58 12.86 -3.86 9.45
CA ARG A 58 12.45 -4.79 10.52
C ARG A 58 11.04 -5.34 10.27
N THR A 59 10.65 -6.40 10.99
CA THR A 59 9.40 -7.14 10.73
C THR A 59 8.51 -7.33 11.95
N ASP A 60 8.90 -6.83 13.11
CA ASP A 60 8.27 -7.05 14.41
C ASP A 60 7.30 -5.93 14.83
N LEU A 61 7.00 -4.98 13.92
CA LEU A 61 6.01 -3.95 14.19
C LEU A 61 4.59 -4.53 14.09
N ALA A 62 3.74 -4.15 15.04
CA ALA A 62 2.35 -4.53 15.04
C ALA A 62 1.59 -3.88 13.86
N THR A 63 0.70 -4.65 13.25
CA THR A 63 -0.17 -4.18 12.18
C THR A 63 -1.62 -4.59 12.43
N ARG A 64 -2.55 -3.83 11.86
CA ARG A 64 -3.99 -4.12 11.87
C ARG A 64 -4.57 -3.92 10.48
N CYS A 65 -5.29 -4.90 9.96
CA CYS A 65 -6.07 -4.71 8.73
C CYS A 65 -7.19 -3.69 9.00
N VAL A 66 -7.17 -2.57 8.28
CA VAL A 66 -8.14 -1.46 8.45
C VAL A 66 -9.17 -1.40 7.34
N GLY A 67 -9.01 -2.21 6.29
CA GLY A 67 -9.97 -2.29 5.20
C GLY A 67 -9.38 -2.89 3.94
N PHE A 68 -10.16 -2.78 2.86
CA PHE A 68 -9.81 -3.28 1.54
C PHE A 68 -10.06 -2.21 0.49
N ILE A 69 -9.10 -2.05 -0.43
CA ILE A 69 -9.32 -1.29 -1.66
C ILE A 69 -9.92 -2.25 -2.68
N ARG A 70 -11.10 -1.92 -3.19
CA ARG A 70 -11.78 -2.70 -4.22
C ARG A 70 -11.46 -2.11 -5.59
N ASN A 71 -10.72 -2.85 -6.40
CA ASN A 71 -10.56 -2.55 -7.82
C ASN A 71 -11.65 -3.30 -8.59
N VAL A 72 -12.33 -2.59 -9.50
CA VAL A 72 -13.42 -3.15 -10.31
C VAL A 72 -13.04 -3.03 -11.79
N ALA A 73 -12.94 -4.17 -12.47
CA ALA A 73 -12.70 -4.24 -13.90
C ALA A 73 -13.68 -5.26 -14.50
N PRO A 74 -14.73 -4.84 -15.23
CA PRO A 74 -15.82 -5.73 -15.65
C PRO A 74 -15.36 -6.96 -16.45
N SER A 75 -14.31 -6.80 -17.24
CA SER A 75 -13.68 -7.87 -18.03
C SER A 75 -12.18 -7.91 -17.75
N PRO A 76 -11.51 -9.08 -17.91
CA PRO A 76 -10.06 -9.13 -17.93
C PRO A 76 -9.51 -8.26 -19.08
N ASP A 77 -8.42 -7.57 -18.81
CA ASP A 77 -7.62 -6.84 -19.79
C ASP A 77 -6.17 -7.30 -19.65
N ALA A 78 -5.46 -7.46 -20.76
CA ALA A 78 -4.04 -7.81 -20.77
C ALA A 78 -3.18 -6.81 -19.98
N GLY A 79 -3.63 -5.55 -19.87
CA GLY A 79 -2.99 -4.51 -19.04
C GLY A 79 -3.37 -4.55 -17.56
N PHE A 80 -4.36 -5.35 -17.15
CA PHE A 80 -4.91 -5.37 -15.80
C PHE A 80 -4.55 -6.67 -15.07
N GLY A 81 -3.43 -6.65 -14.34
CA GLY A 81 -2.89 -7.82 -13.64
C GLY A 81 -3.68 -8.29 -12.41
N TYR A 82 -4.85 -7.72 -12.13
CA TYR A 82 -5.69 -8.12 -10.99
C TYR A 82 -6.85 -9.02 -11.44
N PRO A 83 -7.37 -9.88 -10.54
CA PRO A 83 -8.59 -10.64 -10.83
C PRO A 83 -9.77 -9.74 -11.21
N SER A 84 -10.51 -10.15 -12.25
CA SER A 84 -11.79 -9.56 -12.66
C SER A 84 -12.95 -10.48 -12.24
N PRO A 85 -14.15 -9.94 -11.91
CA PRO A 85 -14.52 -8.53 -11.99
C PRO A 85 -14.09 -7.69 -10.79
N TRP A 86 -13.67 -8.34 -9.70
CA TRP A 86 -13.33 -7.67 -8.44
C TRP A 86 -12.01 -8.18 -7.89
N ALA A 87 -11.15 -7.24 -7.52
CA ALA A 87 -9.98 -7.51 -6.72
C ALA A 87 -10.05 -6.71 -5.42
N HIS A 88 -9.91 -7.40 -4.30
CA HIS A 88 -9.86 -6.79 -2.97
C HIS A 88 -8.42 -6.82 -2.48
N VAL A 89 -7.87 -5.64 -2.24
CA VAL A 89 -6.48 -5.46 -1.79
C VAL A 89 -6.51 -5.03 -0.33
N PRO A 90 -6.07 -5.86 0.63
CA PRO A 90 -6.03 -5.49 2.04
C PRO A 90 -5.06 -4.33 2.29
N VAL A 91 -5.45 -3.44 3.22
CA VAL A 91 -4.64 -2.34 3.72
C VAL A 91 -4.37 -2.55 5.21
N TYR A 92 -3.09 -2.64 5.56
CA TYR A 92 -2.64 -2.86 6.94
C TYR A 92 -2.07 -1.57 7.51
N LEU A 93 -2.70 -1.05 8.56
CA LEU A 93 -2.18 0.04 9.36
C LEU A 93 -1.03 -0.46 10.24
N VAL A 94 0.11 0.21 10.19
CA VAL A 94 1.19 0.03 11.17
C VAL A 94 0.80 0.79 12.44
N THR A 95 0.65 0.08 13.57
CA THR A 95 0.11 0.67 14.80
C THR A 95 1.17 1.14 15.79
N GLY A 96 2.45 0.83 15.54
CA GLY A 96 3.58 1.32 16.34
C GLY A 96 4.19 2.60 15.76
N GLU A 97 4.86 3.38 16.60
CA GLU A 97 5.68 4.49 16.15
C GLU A 97 6.93 3.93 15.45
N ALA A 98 7.02 4.13 14.13
CA ALA A 98 8.15 3.70 13.33
C ALA A 98 8.39 4.69 12.19
N GLN A 99 9.66 5.06 12.00
CA GLN A 99 10.07 5.87 10.87
C GLN A 99 10.43 4.94 9.70
N PRO A 100 9.86 5.15 8.50
CA PRO A 100 10.26 4.37 7.33
C PRO A 100 11.71 4.72 6.96
N VAL A 101 12.48 3.73 6.53
CA VAL A 101 13.86 3.89 6.05
C VAL A 101 13.95 4.02 4.53
N VAL A 102 12.82 3.92 3.85
CA VAL A 102 12.68 4.05 2.40
C VAL A 102 12.32 5.47 1.99
N ASP A 103 12.75 5.83 0.79
CA ASP A 103 12.32 7.08 0.15
C ASP A 103 10.80 7.09 -0.08
N GLY A 104 10.18 8.19 0.30
CA GLY A 104 8.76 8.42 0.14
C GLY A 104 8.37 9.81 0.64
N ASP A 105 7.24 10.28 0.13
CA ASP A 105 6.67 11.56 0.50
C ASP A 105 5.50 11.34 1.46
N TRP A 106 5.35 12.26 2.40
CA TRP A 106 4.18 12.32 3.26
C TRP A 106 3.08 13.14 2.59
N PHE A 107 1.90 12.53 2.47
CA PHE A 107 0.71 13.14 1.88
C PHE A 107 -0.30 13.42 2.97
N SER A 108 -0.83 14.63 3.01
CA SER A 108 -2.10 14.87 3.69
C SER A 108 -3.25 14.24 2.90
N ALA A 109 -4.37 13.98 3.57
CA ALA A 109 -5.59 13.53 2.90
C ALA A 109 -6.03 14.49 1.79
N GLU A 110 -5.89 15.81 2.00
CA GLU A 110 -6.23 16.85 1.03
C GLU A 110 -5.36 16.79 -0.22
N ARG A 111 -4.04 16.67 -0.06
CA ARG A 111 -3.10 16.49 -1.18
C ARG A 111 -3.41 15.20 -1.94
N GLY A 112 -3.69 14.12 -1.21
CA GLY A 112 -4.09 12.84 -1.79
C GLY A 112 -5.37 12.94 -2.63
N LEU A 113 -6.37 13.68 -2.13
CA LEU A 113 -7.64 13.90 -2.82
C LEU A 113 -7.45 14.76 -4.08
N ALA A 114 -6.71 15.87 -4.00
CA ALA A 114 -6.44 16.73 -5.14
C ALA A 114 -5.78 15.96 -6.30
N GLY A 115 -4.78 15.13 -5.99
CA GLY A 115 -4.12 14.29 -6.99
C GLY A 115 -4.97 13.13 -7.53
N LEU A 116 -6.10 12.80 -6.89
CA LEU A 116 -7.08 11.86 -7.46
C LEU A 116 -8.00 12.57 -8.46
N SER A 117 -8.44 13.79 -8.15
CA SER A 117 -9.31 14.60 -9.02
C SER A 117 -8.67 14.99 -10.35
N GLU A 118 -7.34 14.98 -10.45
CA GLU A 118 -6.64 15.23 -11.72
C GLU A 118 -6.50 13.98 -12.61
N ARG A 119 -6.69 12.78 -12.04
CA ARG A 119 -6.48 11.49 -12.74
C ARG A 119 -7.78 10.84 -13.23
N HIS A 120 -8.93 11.39 -12.88
CA HIS A 120 -10.28 10.89 -13.19
C HIS A 120 -11.19 12.03 -13.63
#